data_AF-A0A1Y1MQA2-F1
#
_entry.id   AF-A0A1Y1MQA2-F1
#
_cell.length_a   1.000
_cell.length_b   1.000
_cell.length_c   1.000
_cell.angle_alpha   90.00
_cell.angle_beta   90.00
_cell.angle_gamma   90.00
#
_symmetry.space_group_name_H-M   'P 1'
#
loop_
_entity.id
_entity.type
_entity.pdbx_description
1 polymer ?
#
loop_
_entity_poly.entity_id
_entity_poly.type
_entity_poly.pdbx_seq_one_letter_code
_entity_poly.pdbx_strand_id
1 'polypeptide(L)'
;DEVANDLGIKAVYLKDESTRFGLPSFKILGASWGTFRAVVQKLDLPLDADLATVKDALARLPIPLYAASEGNHGRAVARMGSLLGVPVEIHVPSDMPSETMKRLEEEGAIVSVNAGTYDDAMDTAR
;
A
#
# COMPACT_ATOMS: atom_id res chain seq x y z
N ASP A 1 3.76 -25.84 19.55
CA ASP A 1 4.39 -27.15 19.87
C ASP A 1 3.69 -28.32 19.23
N GLU A 2 2.35 -28.41 19.26
CA GLU A 2 1.59 -29.48 18.58
C GLU A 2 1.99 -29.68 17.12
N VAL A 3 1.95 -28.64 16.29
CA VAL A 3 2.35 -28.72 14.86
C VAL A 3 3.80 -29.21 14.68
N ALA A 4 4.73 -28.80 15.56
CA ALA A 4 6.12 -29.23 15.47
C ALA A 4 6.27 -30.71 15.83
N ASN A 5 5.54 -31.17 16.85
CA ASN A 5 5.49 -32.56 17.27
C ASN A 5 4.86 -33.46 16.20
N ASP A 6 3.74 -33.04 15.62
CA ASP A 6 3.04 -33.77 14.55
C ASP A 6 3.92 -33.96 13.31
N LEU A 7 4.76 -32.97 13.01
CA LEU A 7 5.70 -33.01 11.89
C LEU A 7 7.06 -33.67 12.25
N GLY A 8 7.29 -34.04 13.51
CA GLY A 8 8.55 -34.64 13.95
C GLY A 8 9.76 -33.71 13.86
N ILE A 9 9.56 -32.39 13.93
CA ILE A 9 10.61 -31.37 13.83
C ILE A 9 10.79 -30.61 15.15
N LYS A 10 11.98 -30.01 15.35
CA LYS A 10 12.34 -29.36 16.61
C LYS A 10 11.45 -28.15 16.96
N ALA A 11 11.11 -27.34 15.97
CA ALA A 11 10.34 -26.11 16.19
C ALA A 11 9.71 -25.61 14.89
N VAL A 12 8.59 -24.91 15.02
CA VAL A 12 7.95 -24.12 13.96
C VAL A 12 7.87 -22.68 14.45
N TYR A 13 8.34 -21.75 13.64
CA TYR A 13 8.22 -20.31 13.89
C TYR A 13 7.30 -19.69 12.85
N LEU A 14 6.30 -18.96 13.31
CA LEU A 14 5.41 -18.17 12.46
C LEU A 14 5.73 -16.69 12.65
N LYS A 15 6.10 -16.02 11.56
CA LYS A 15 6.16 -14.56 11.55
C LYS A 15 4.76 -14.03 11.21
N ASP A 16 3.99 -13.74 12.25
CA ASP A 16 2.64 -13.20 12.08
C ASP A 16 2.69 -11.70 11.72
N GLU A 17 2.21 -11.40 10.52
CA GLU A 17 2.13 -10.06 9.93
C GLU A 17 0.68 -9.59 9.75
N SER A 18 -0.29 -10.31 10.33
CA SER A 18 -1.73 -10.05 10.21
C SER A 18 -2.19 -8.72 10.80
N THR A 19 -1.35 -8.06 11.60
CA THR A 19 -1.66 -6.78 12.26
C THR A 19 -0.55 -5.74 12.07
N ARG A 20 0.31 -5.93 11.06
CA ARG A 20 1.46 -5.05 10.82
C ARG A 20 0.98 -3.61 10.55
N PHE A 21 1.27 -2.72 11.50
CA PHE A 21 0.77 -1.33 11.52
C PHE A 21 -0.75 -1.20 11.40
N GLY A 22 -1.50 -2.15 11.95
CA GLY A 22 -2.97 -2.18 11.88
C GLY A 22 -3.53 -2.58 10.51
N LEU A 23 -2.67 -3.04 9.58
CA LEU A 23 -3.07 -3.58 8.29
C LEU A 23 -2.96 -5.11 8.26
N PRO A 24 -3.78 -5.80 7.45
CA PRO A 24 -3.84 -7.26 7.42
C PRO A 24 -2.69 -7.93 6.67
N SER A 25 -1.55 -7.23 6.49
CA SER A 25 -0.37 -7.77 5.82
C SER A 25 0.89 -6.92 6.03
N PHE A 26 2.03 -7.50 5.69
CA PHE A 26 3.33 -6.84 5.74
C PHE A 26 3.56 -5.76 4.66
N LYS A 27 2.70 -5.65 3.64
CA LYS A 27 2.99 -4.86 2.42
C LYS A 27 3.20 -3.36 2.66
N ILE A 28 2.71 -2.85 3.79
CA ILE A 28 2.97 -1.48 4.24
C ILE A 28 4.45 -1.18 4.45
N LEU A 29 5.28 -2.18 4.80
CA LEU A 29 6.72 -1.99 4.95
C LEU A 29 7.37 -1.50 3.66
N GLY A 30 7.06 -2.17 2.54
CA GLY A 30 7.57 -1.78 1.22
C GLY A 30 6.90 -0.54 0.67
N ALA A 31 5.57 -0.44 0.78
CA ALA A 31 4.81 0.70 0.25
C ALA A 31 5.22 2.02 0.95
N SER A 32 5.35 2.01 2.28
CA SER A 32 5.79 3.20 3.01
C SER A 32 7.18 3.65 2.63
N TRP A 33 8.13 2.73 2.56
CA TRP A 33 9.50 3.04 2.16
C TRP A 33 9.58 3.55 0.72
N GLY A 34 8.95 2.85 -0.23
CA GLY A 34 8.96 3.21 -1.64
C GLY A 34 8.32 4.57 -1.91
N THR A 35 7.12 4.80 -1.37
CA THR A 35 6.42 6.08 -1.47
C THR A 35 7.25 7.22 -0.87
N PHE A 36 7.78 7.05 0.34
CA PHE A 36 8.59 8.07 0.99
C PHE A 36 9.81 8.44 0.15
N ARG A 37 10.56 7.43 -0.32
CA ARG A 37 11.76 7.64 -1.14
C ARG A 37 11.45 8.37 -2.44
N ALA A 38 10.39 7.97 -3.13
CA ALA A 38 9.98 8.60 -4.39
C ALA A 38 9.54 10.05 -4.20
N VAL A 39 8.73 10.31 -3.16
CA VAL A 39 8.23 11.67 -2.85
C VAL A 39 9.37 12.59 -2.44
N VAL A 40 10.23 12.17 -1.52
CA VAL A 40 11.38 12.96 -1.06
C VAL A 40 12.29 13.31 -2.21
N GLN A 41 12.59 12.35 -3.10
CA GLN A 41 13.37 12.62 -4.30
C GLN A 41 12.68 13.62 -5.24
N LYS A 42 11.35 13.50 -5.43
CA LYS A 42 10.58 14.39 -6.32
C LYS A 42 10.47 15.82 -5.79
N LEU A 43 10.44 15.97 -4.46
CA LEU A 43 10.36 17.26 -3.77
C LEU A 43 11.73 17.86 -3.42
N ASP A 44 12.83 17.20 -3.82
CA ASP A 44 14.21 17.59 -3.49
C ASP A 44 14.44 17.77 -1.97
N LEU A 45 13.85 16.87 -1.18
CA LEU A 45 14.01 16.81 0.28
C LEU A 45 15.16 15.87 0.65
N PRO A 46 15.76 16.00 1.85
CA PRO A 46 16.77 15.07 2.31
C PRO A 46 16.12 13.74 2.76
N LEU A 47 16.88 12.64 2.64
CA LEU A 47 16.38 11.29 2.97
C LEU A 47 16.09 11.06 4.45
N ASP A 48 16.57 11.93 5.32
CA ASP A 48 16.31 11.94 6.77
C ASP A 48 15.19 12.91 7.18
N ALA A 49 14.49 13.51 6.21
CA ALA A 49 13.27 14.29 6.49
C ALA A 49 12.24 13.44 7.24
N ASP A 50 11.53 14.04 8.19
CA ASP A 50 10.43 13.36 8.86
C ASP A 50 9.13 13.39 8.03
N LEU A 51 8.17 12.53 8.38
CA LEU A 51 6.89 12.45 7.67
C LEU A 51 6.09 13.75 7.72
N ALA A 52 6.26 14.57 8.77
CA ALA A 52 5.58 15.85 8.91
C ALA A 52 6.10 16.85 7.86
N THR A 53 7.42 16.95 7.70
CA THR A 53 8.08 17.77 6.69
C THR A 53 7.66 17.36 5.29
N VAL A 54 7.61 16.05 5.01
CA VAL A 54 7.15 15.53 3.71
C VAL A 54 5.69 15.87 3.47
N LYS A 55 4.82 15.71 4.47
CA LYS A 55 3.41 16.06 4.40
C LYS A 55 3.19 17.56 4.13
N ASP A 56 3.91 18.43 4.83
CA ASP A 56 3.82 19.88 4.64
C ASP A 56 4.28 20.31 3.24
N ALA A 57 5.32 19.67 2.71
CA ALA A 57 5.78 19.90 1.35
C ALA A 57 4.73 19.44 0.32
N LEU A 58 4.14 18.26 0.51
CA LEU A 58 3.04 17.75 -0.32
C LEU A 58 1.78 18.61 -0.24
N ALA A 59 1.51 19.29 0.88
CA ALA A 59 0.39 20.23 0.97
C ALA A 59 0.56 21.46 0.06
N ARG A 60 1.82 21.85 -0.24
CA ARG A 60 2.14 22.97 -1.14
C ARG A 60 2.26 22.54 -2.60
N LEU A 61 2.79 21.34 -2.83
CA LEU A 61 2.93 20.74 -4.15
C LEU A 61 2.43 19.28 -4.11
N PRO A 62 1.10 19.08 -4.25
CA PRO A 62 0.51 17.74 -4.15
C PRO A 62 1.02 16.82 -5.25
N ILE A 63 1.46 15.63 -4.84
CA ILE A 63 1.84 14.54 -5.74
C ILE A 63 0.88 13.38 -5.46
N PRO A 64 -0.12 13.12 -6.35
CA PRO A 64 -0.99 11.96 -6.20
C PRO A 64 -0.20 10.65 -6.28
N LEU A 65 -0.71 9.61 -5.63
CA LEU A 65 -0.17 8.25 -5.73
C LEU A 65 -1.07 7.40 -6.62
N TYR A 66 -0.45 6.64 -7.52
CA TYR A 66 -1.12 5.66 -8.36
C TYR A 66 -0.51 4.29 -8.10
N ALA A 67 -1.36 3.27 -8.07
CA ALA A 67 -0.92 1.88 -8.08
C ALA A 67 -1.98 0.99 -8.72
N ALA A 68 -1.58 -0.08 -9.38
CA ALA A 68 -2.49 -1.19 -9.65
C ALA A 68 -2.34 -2.25 -8.55
N SER A 69 -3.44 -2.80 -8.08
CA SER A 69 -3.39 -3.84 -7.05
C SER A 69 -4.65 -4.65 -6.94
N GLU A 70 -4.50 -5.93 -6.63
CA GLU A 70 -5.60 -6.83 -6.26
C GLU A 70 -5.82 -6.98 -4.74
N GLY A 71 -5.33 -6.04 -3.91
CA GLY A 71 -5.59 -6.09 -2.46
C GLY A 71 -4.53 -5.37 -1.61
N ASN A 72 -3.73 -6.16 -0.88
CA ASN A 72 -2.90 -5.65 0.22
C ASN A 72 -1.87 -4.57 -0.17
N HIS A 73 -1.39 -4.56 -1.42
CA HIS A 73 -0.45 -3.54 -1.88
C HIS A 73 -1.16 -2.19 -2.05
N GLY A 74 -2.28 -2.18 -2.78
CA GLY A 74 -3.11 -1.00 -2.97
C GLY A 74 -3.60 -0.44 -1.64
N ARG A 75 -4.00 -1.29 -0.69
CA ARG A 75 -4.40 -0.84 0.64
C ARG A 75 -3.26 -0.16 1.39
N ALA A 76 -2.04 -0.69 1.26
CA ALA A 76 -0.86 -0.09 1.85
C ALA A 76 -0.47 1.24 1.21
N VAL A 77 -0.60 1.39 -0.11
CA VAL A 77 -0.40 2.67 -0.83
C VAL A 77 -1.47 3.68 -0.44
N ALA A 78 -2.73 3.26 -0.35
CA ALA A 78 -3.85 4.07 0.11
C ALA A 78 -3.62 4.60 1.54
N ARG A 79 -3.17 3.73 2.47
CA ARG A 79 -2.76 4.13 3.83
C ARG A 79 -1.67 5.21 3.79
N MET A 80 -0.70 5.10 2.90
CA MET A 80 0.36 6.11 2.78
C MET A 80 -0.15 7.45 2.27
N GLY A 81 -1.04 7.47 1.27
CA GLY A 81 -1.65 8.72 0.83
C GLY A 81 -2.50 9.37 1.93
N SER A 82 -3.25 8.57 2.69
CA SER A 82 -3.99 9.04 3.87
C SER A 82 -3.08 9.70 4.91
N LEU A 83 -1.94 9.06 5.25
CA LEU A 83 -0.96 9.61 6.18
C LEU A 83 -0.33 10.93 5.67
N LEU A 84 0.05 10.95 4.40
CA LEU A 84 0.71 12.08 3.73
C LEU A 84 -0.26 13.17 3.25
N GLY A 85 -1.57 12.96 3.36
CA GLY A 85 -2.59 13.93 2.95
C GLY A 85 -2.67 14.14 1.43
N VAL A 86 -2.36 13.12 0.63
CA VAL A 86 -2.43 13.18 -0.84
C VAL A 86 -3.45 12.18 -1.39
N PRO A 87 -4.12 12.51 -2.51
CA PRO A 87 -5.04 11.58 -3.14
C PRO A 87 -4.32 10.34 -3.65
N VAL A 88 -5.02 9.21 -3.60
CA VAL A 88 -4.56 7.92 -4.12
C VAL A 88 -5.59 7.36 -5.07
N GLU A 89 -5.16 6.91 -6.23
CA GLU A 89 -5.98 6.13 -7.15
C GLU A 89 -5.41 4.71 -7.26
N ILE A 90 -6.24 3.72 -6.98
CA ILE A 90 -5.89 2.31 -7.09
C ILE A 90 -6.66 1.70 -8.27
N HIS A 91 -5.89 1.27 -9.25
CA HIS A 91 -6.40 0.57 -10.43
C HIS A 91 -6.58 -0.92 -10.10
N VAL A 92 -7.77 -1.45 -10.37
CA VAL A 92 -8.15 -2.83 -10.02
C VAL A 92 -8.75 -3.53 -11.25
N PRO A 93 -8.61 -4.86 -11.37
CA PRO A 93 -9.29 -5.61 -12.42
C PRO A 93 -10.80 -5.67 -12.17
N SER A 94 -11.58 -5.92 -13.22
CA SER A 94 -13.05 -5.96 -13.17
C SER A 94 -13.63 -7.05 -12.26
N ASP A 95 -12.87 -8.11 -11.98
CA ASP A 95 -13.30 -9.27 -11.19
C ASP A 95 -12.89 -9.19 -9.71
N MET A 96 -12.29 -8.07 -9.28
CA MET A 96 -11.94 -7.87 -7.87
C MET A 96 -13.19 -8.00 -6.98
N PRO A 97 -13.13 -8.75 -5.85
CA PRO A 97 -14.23 -8.80 -4.90
C PRO A 97 -14.55 -7.41 -4.33
N SER A 98 -15.84 -7.06 -4.27
CA SER A 98 -16.31 -5.76 -3.76
C SER A 98 -15.85 -5.45 -2.33
N GLU A 99 -15.74 -6.47 -1.47
CA GLU A 99 -15.20 -6.29 -0.12
C GLU A 99 -13.73 -5.83 -0.13
N THR A 100 -12.95 -6.30 -1.11
CA THR A 100 -11.55 -5.88 -1.26
C THR A 100 -11.47 -4.44 -1.74
N MET A 101 -12.31 -4.04 -2.71
CA MET A 101 -12.42 -2.64 -3.15
C MET A 101 -12.79 -1.72 -1.98
N LYS A 102 -13.79 -2.10 -1.19
CA LYS A 102 -14.21 -1.33 -0.02
C LYS A 102 -13.08 -1.11 0.98
N ARG A 103 -12.22 -2.11 1.21
CA ARG A 103 -11.04 -1.96 2.09
C ARG A 103 -10.01 -0.97 1.55
N LEU A 104 -9.97 -0.71 0.24
CA LEU A 104 -9.15 0.34 -0.36
C LEU A 104 -9.80 1.72 -0.14
N GLU A 105 -11.12 1.81 -0.37
CA GLU A 105 -11.90 3.03 -0.19
C GLU A 105 -11.94 3.48 1.28
N GLU A 106 -11.98 2.55 2.24
CA GLU A 106 -11.90 2.82 3.68
C GLU A 106 -10.58 3.50 4.09
N GLU A 107 -9.52 3.35 3.30
CA GLU A 107 -8.26 4.07 3.45
C GLU A 107 -8.28 5.45 2.77
N GLY A 108 -9.34 5.79 2.04
CA GLY A 108 -9.53 7.04 1.31
C GLY A 108 -9.08 7.01 -0.16
N ALA A 109 -8.80 5.83 -0.72
CA ALA A 109 -8.43 5.73 -2.13
C ALA A 109 -9.65 5.81 -3.07
N ILE A 110 -9.42 6.39 -4.25
CA ILE A 110 -10.32 6.26 -5.40
C ILE A 110 -10.01 4.91 -6.06
N VAL A 111 -11.02 4.06 -6.22
CA VAL A 111 -10.86 2.76 -6.89
C VAL A 111 -11.30 2.89 -8.34
N SER A 112 -10.36 2.66 -9.25
CA SER A 112 -10.56 2.76 -10.69
C SER A 112 -10.61 1.35 -11.28
N VAL A 113 -11.83 0.89 -11.60
CA VAL A 113 -12.02 -0.45 -12.15
C VAL A 113 -11.69 -0.42 -13.63
N ASN A 114 -10.62 -1.11 -14.02
CA ASN A 114 -10.27 -1.27 -15.41
C ASN A 114 -11.06 -2.42 -16.03
N ALA A 115 -11.56 -2.21 -17.25
CA ALA A 115 -12.29 -3.23 -18.00
C ALA A 115 -11.39 -4.37 -18.53
N GLY A 116 -10.08 -4.29 -18.28
CA GLY A 116 -9.07 -5.27 -18.70
C GLY A 116 -8.53 -6.12 -17.55
N THR A 117 -7.41 -6.78 -17.81
CA THR A 117 -6.65 -7.64 -16.89
C THR A 117 -5.82 -6.83 -15.89
N TYR A 118 -5.17 -7.50 -14.94
CA TYR A 118 -4.21 -6.87 -14.01
C TYR A 118 -3.10 -6.09 -14.74
N ASP A 119 -2.58 -6.64 -15.85
CA ASP A 119 -1.52 -5.99 -16.63
C ASP A 119 -2.04 -4.70 -17.28
N ASP A 120 -3.29 -4.70 -17.76
CA ASP A 120 -3.94 -3.48 -18.27
C ASP A 120 -4.11 -2.43 -17.14
N ALA A 121 -4.37 -2.88 -15.92
CA ALA A 121 -4.43 -2.00 -14.76
C ALA A 121 -3.06 -1.40 -14.39
N MET A 122 -1.99 -2.18 -14.51
CA MET A 122 -0.61 -1.69 -14.33
C MET A 122 -0.23 -0.64 -15.38
N ASP A 123 -0.63 -0.83 -16.64
CA ASP A 123 -0.30 0.12 -17.71
C ASP A 123 -1.08 1.43 -17.63
N THR A 124 -2.30 1.40 -17.07
CA THR A 124 -3.11 2.60 -16.83
C THR A 124 -2.69 3.39 -15.60
N ALA A 125 -2.06 2.75 -14.62
CA ALA A 125 -1.49 3.39 -13.44
C ALA A 125 -0.15 4.08 -13.74
N ARG A 126 -0.18 5.19 -14.50
CA ARG A 126 0.99 6.02 -14.86
C ARG A 126 0.69 7.50 -14.72
#